data_AF-A0A225UPR5-F1
#
_entry.id   AF-A0A225UPR5-F1
#
_cell.length_a   1.000
_cell.length_b   1.000
_cell.length_c   1.000
_cell.angle_alpha   90.00
_cell.angle_beta   90.00
_cell.angle_gamma   90.00
#
_symmetry.space_group_name_H-M   'P 1'
#
loop_
_entity.id
_entity.type
_entity.pdbx_description
1 polymer ?
#
loop_
_entity_poly.entity_id
_entity_poly.type
_entity_poly.pdbx_seq_one_letter_code
_entity_poly.pdbx_strand_id
1 'polypeptide(L)'
;MLKLDTAGQKLFEDPKILFWLKYVDAYNAKNPAKATTPLTTLKKTYNDETLLNMLQTASQVWSTRSVAMRLETEQMKVWKSKGFTVDDLFKKYKLDSDLNPFANPAITILGRYSDEFNPNKGITLFSILQRKYTDGKLAQLLGDARRVWKARKQFFISSSLKREADNLLDNPQLLLWFHYVDFFEQNTQTSPFVKSIKTTVAEMLARRYDNNDLKTLMKSGTFSVTKRLTARLENELLDIWAKGGKSLEYVTKTLGTSPTKTKLVHTVYVDMLTKQRFRVWLDNLESPESVFKFLMLDKGPENLLDSPQLKAWLQYTTTFRRENPYARQVNLIDILMSHYGDRALSKILQSAKLPSRSMASTLEDALVSRWVRAGKSVEYVKDILGSTTEKKLLLEATYKKKLQALRSAK
;
A
#
# COMPACT_ATOMS: atom_id res chain seq x y z
N MET A 1 -26.68 2.52 -32.65
CA MET A 1 -25.87 3.32 -31.70
C MET A 1 -26.46 3.19 -30.29
N LEU A 2 -25.69 3.44 -29.22
CA LEU A 2 -25.92 3.01 -27.83
C LEU A 2 -27.26 3.41 -27.15
N LYS A 3 -28.13 4.20 -27.81
CA LYS A 3 -29.43 4.71 -27.30
C LYS A 3 -29.30 5.44 -25.96
N LEU A 4 -28.22 6.19 -25.77
CA LEU A 4 -27.96 6.95 -24.55
C LEU A 4 -28.82 8.22 -24.47
N ASP A 5 -29.25 8.74 -25.61
CA ASP A 5 -30.15 9.87 -25.76
C ASP A 5 -31.53 9.64 -25.11
N THR A 6 -31.98 8.39 -25.02
CA THR A 6 -33.25 8.04 -24.36
C THR A 6 -33.15 7.89 -22.85
N ALA A 7 -31.95 7.92 -22.27
CA ALA A 7 -31.75 7.67 -20.83
C ALA A 7 -32.10 8.89 -19.94
N GLY A 8 -32.29 10.08 -20.54
CA GLY A 8 -32.73 11.28 -19.83
C GLY A 8 -31.84 11.61 -18.63
N GLN A 9 -32.43 11.91 -17.47
CA GLN A 9 -31.68 12.23 -16.25
C GLN A 9 -30.97 11.03 -15.60
N LYS A 10 -31.34 9.78 -15.98
CA LYS A 10 -30.72 8.55 -15.50
C LYS A 10 -29.55 8.09 -16.37
N LEU A 11 -29.07 8.95 -17.27
CA LEU A 11 -27.96 8.66 -18.18
C LEU A 11 -26.74 8.03 -17.50
N PHE A 12 -26.36 8.56 -16.34
CA PHE A 12 -25.16 8.09 -15.62
C PHE A 12 -25.36 6.74 -14.95
N GLU A 13 -26.60 6.29 -14.78
CA GLU A 13 -26.95 4.96 -14.27
C GLU A 13 -26.92 3.90 -15.39
N ASP A 14 -27.03 4.30 -16.67
CA ASP A 14 -26.93 3.36 -17.79
C ASP A 14 -25.47 2.91 -17.96
N PRO A 15 -25.15 1.62 -17.80
CA PRO A 15 -23.78 1.11 -17.91
C PRO A 15 -23.14 1.37 -19.29
N LYS A 16 -23.96 1.60 -20.34
CA LYS A 16 -23.47 1.96 -21.68
C LYS A 16 -22.73 3.31 -21.70
N ILE A 17 -22.92 4.18 -20.70
CA ILE A 17 -22.18 5.43 -20.58
C ILE A 17 -20.68 5.18 -20.49
N LEU A 18 -20.26 4.11 -19.80
CA LEU A 18 -18.85 3.75 -19.64
C LEU A 18 -18.22 3.31 -20.96
N PHE A 19 -18.97 2.56 -21.77
CA PHE A 19 -18.53 2.15 -23.10
C PHE A 19 -18.39 3.36 -24.03
N TRP A 20 -19.33 4.30 -23.97
CA TRP A 20 -19.25 5.54 -24.72
C TRP A 20 -18.04 6.40 -24.30
N LEU A 21 -17.77 6.56 -23.01
CA LEU A 21 -16.60 7.30 -22.51
C LEU A 21 -15.28 6.69 -23.02
N LYS A 22 -15.14 5.36 -22.94
CA LYS A 22 -13.96 4.64 -23.49
C LYS A 22 -13.83 4.81 -25.00
N TYR A 23 -14.95 4.79 -25.72
CA TYR A 23 -14.96 5.04 -27.16
C TYR A 23 -14.47 6.45 -27.50
N VAL A 24 -14.93 7.47 -26.76
CA VAL A 24 -14.47 8.85 -26.95
C VAL A 24 -12.97 8.97 -26.69
N ASP A 25 -12.42 8.28 -25.68
CA ASP A 25 -10.98 8.25 -25.42
C ASP A 25 -10.20 7.64 -26.60
N ALA A 26 -10.65 6.48 -27.09
CA ALA A 26 -10.03 5.81 -28.23
C ALA A 26 -10.15 6.63 -29.52
N TYR A 27 -11.27 7.32 -29.72
CA TYR A 27 -11.49 8.22 -30.86
C TYR A 27 -10.53 9.41 -30.81
N ASN A 28 -10.42 10.09 -29.66
CA ASN A 28 -9.55 11.25 -29.49
C ASN A 28 -8.07 10.89 -29.64
N ALA A 29 -7.64 9.74 -29.12
CA ALA A 29 -6.27 9.26 -29.28
C ALA A 29 -5.89 9.05 -30.75
N LYS A 30 -6.85 8.60 -31.58
CA LYS A 30 -6.66 8.39 -33.03
C LYS A 30 -6.89 9.65 -33.86
N ASN A 31 -7.60 10.65 -33.33
CA ASN A 31 -7.98 11.86 -34.06
C ASN A 31 -7.65 13.14 -33.25
N PRO A 32 -6.37 13.43 -32.93
CA PRO A 32 -6.03 14.57 -32.05
C PRO A 32 -6.54 15.92 -32.56
N ALA A 33 -6.48 16.15 -33.87
CA ALA A 33 -6.94 17.40 -34.50
C ALA A 33 -8.48 17.62 -34.44
N LYS A 34 -9.26 16.57 -34.15
CA LYS A 34 -10.73 16.61 -34.04
C LYS A 34 -11.20 16.17 -32.65
N ALA A 35 -10.32 16.21 -31.65
CA ALA A 35 -10.63 15.73 -30.32
C ALA A 35 -11.84 16.47 -29.74
N THR A 36 -12.76 15.71 -29.13
CA THR A 36 -13.97 16.23 -28.50
C THR A 36 -14.08 15.71 -27.08
N THR A 37 -14.80 16.38 -26.19
CA THR A 37 -15.01 15.89 -24.82
C THR A 37 -16.39 15.26 -24.67
N PRO A 38 -16.52 14.21 -23.83
CA PRO A 38 -17.83 13.74 -23.39
C PRO A 38 -18.71 14.89 -22.90
N LEU A 39 -18.16 15.79 -22.09
CA LEU A 39 -18.88 16.96 -21.57
C LEU A 39 -19.45 17.85 -22.69
N THR A 40 -18.68 18.17 -23.72
CA THR A 40 -19.17 18.98 -24.86
C THR A 40 -20.31 18.31 -25.61
N THR A 41 -20.36 16.99 -25.63
CA THR A 41 -21.47 16.25 -26.23
C THR A 41 -22.71 16.31 -25.35
N LEU A 42 -22.56 16.12 -24.04
CA LEU A 42 -23.68 16.21 -23.08
C LEU A 42 -24.30 17.61 -23.05
N LYS A 43 -23.51 18.67 -23.18
CA LYS A 43 -24.01 20.06 -23.24
C LYS A 43 -24.88 20.37 -24.46
N LYS A 44 -24.85 19.55 -25.51
CA LYS A 44 -25.77 19.67 -26.64
C LYS A 44 -27.19 19.20 -26.28
N THR A 45 -27.30 18.37 -25.25
CA THR A 45 -28.55 17.73 -24.83
C THR A 45 -29.08 18.31 -23.51
N TYR A 46 -28.20 18.63 -22.57
CA TYR A 46 -28.54 19.13 -21.24
C TYR A 46 -27.99 20.55 -21.05
N ASN A 47 -28.83 21.47 -20.57
CA ASN A 47 -28.37 22.79 -20.17
C ASN A 47 -27.42 22.71 -18.96
N ASP A 48 -26.64 23.78 -18.72
CA ASP A 48 -25.59 23.81 -17.68
C ASP A 48 -26.12 23.47 -16.28
N GLU A 49 -27.33 23.95 -15.91
CA GLU A 49 -27.95 23.69 -14.61
C GLU A 49 -28.42 22.24 -14.45
N THR A 50 -29.10 21.69 -15.47
CA THR A 50 -29.59 20.32 -15.47
C THR A 50 -28.42 19.34 -15.42
N LEU A 51 -27.38 19.56 -16.23
CA LEU A 51 -26.20 18.72 -16.25
C LEU A 51 -25.46 18.79 -14.91
N LEU A 52 -25.37 19.97 -14.29
CA LEU A 52 -24.79 20.14 -12.96
C LEU A 52 -25.54 19.32 -11.90
N ASN A 53 -26.87 19.36 -11.89
CA ASN A 53 -27.68 18.58 -10.95
C ASN A 53 -27.56 17.07 -11.20
N MET A 54 -27.50 16.65 -12.46
CA MET A 54 -27.23 15.25 -12.80
C MET A 54 -25.84 14.81 -12.31
N LEU A 55 -24.82 15.62 -12.53
CA LEU A 55 -23.44 15.35 -12.06
C LEU A 55 -23.36 15.34 -10.55
N GLN A 56 -24.04 16.26 -9.86
CA GLN A 56 -24.12 16.24 -8.41
C GLN A 56 -24.78 14.95 -7.93
N THR A 57 -25.95 14.61 -8.46
CA THR A 57 -26.66 13.38 -8.07
C THR A 57 -25.78 12.16 -8.30
N ALA A 58 -25.12 12.09 -9.46
CA ALA A 58 -24.18 11.04 -9.77
C ALA A 58 -22.94 11.05 -8.87
N SER A 59 -22.44 12.22 -8.44
CA SER A 59 -21.33 12.32 -7.49
C SER A 59 -21.71 11.74 -6.12
N GLN A 60 -22.99 11.80 -5.73
CA GLN A 60 -23.47 11.28 -4.45
C GLN A 60 -23.70 9.76 -4.48
N VAL A 61 -23.99 9.20 -5.66
CA VAL A 61 -24.22 7.77 -5.84
C VAL A 61 -22.90 7.09 -6.19
N TRP A 62 -22.47 6.15 -5.35
CA TRP A 62 -21.13 5.56 -5.45
C TRP A 62 -20.85 4.94 -6.85
N SER A 63 -21.86 4.32 -7.50
CA SER A 63 -21.74 3.66 -8.82
C SER A 63 -21.55 4.63 -9.99
N THR A 64 -22.01 5.87 -9.85
CA THR A 64 -21.98 6.89 -10.91
C THR A 64 -20.99 8.01 -10.59
N ARG A 65 -20.37 7.96 -9.40
CA ARG A 65 -19.43 8.96 -8.89
C ARG A 65 -18.18 9.14 -9.73
N SER A 66 -17.61 8.06 -10.26
CA SER A 66 -16.40 8.14 -11.10
C SER A 66 -16.67 8.86 -12.43
N VAL A 67 -17.83 8.59 -13.03
CA VAL A 67 -18.33 9.29 -14.23
C VAL A 67 -18.53 10.77 -13.94
N ALA A 68 -19.20 11.08 -12.82
CA ALA A 68 -19.40 12.46 -12.38
C ALA A 68 -18.08 13.19 -12.17
N MET A 69 -17.14 12.61 -11.42
CA MET A 69 -15.83 13.21 -11.14
C MET A 69 -15.02 13.46 -12.41
N ARG A 70 -15.05 12.52 -13.36
CA ARG A 70 -14.40 12.71 -14.67
C ARG A 70 -14.98 13.91 -15.42
N LEU A 71 -16.30 13.96 -15.56
CA LEU A 71 -16.99 15.04 -16.28
C LEU A 71 -16.84 16.40 -15.59
N GLU A 72 -16.86 16.44 -14.25
CA GLU A 72 -16.55 17.64 -13.47
C GLU A 72 -15.10 18.11 -13.70
N THR A 73 -14.15 17.17 -13.79
CA THR A 73 -12.75 17.50 -14.07
C THR A 73 -12.58 18.07 -15.47
N GLU A 74 -13.24 17.50 -16.47
CA GLU A 74 -13.29 18.05 -17.82
C GLU A 74 -13.90 19.46 -17.81
N GLN A 75 -14.96 19.67 -17.03
CA GLN A 75 -15.61 20.98 -16.90
C GLN A 75 -14.67 22.02 -16.31
N MET A 76 -13.89 21.68 -15.28
CA MET A 76 -12.88 22.54 -14.68
C MET A 76 -11.75 22.89 -15.67
N LYS A 77 -11.30 21.92 -16.48
CA LYS A 77 -10.32 22.18 -17.55
C LYS A 77 -10.83 23.17 -18.58
N VAL A 78 -12.10 23.06 -18.96
CA VAL A 78 -12.75 24.02 -19.88
C VAL A 78 -12.88 25.40 -19.26
N TRP A 79 -13.18 25.50 -17.96
CA TRP A 79 -13.20 26.80 -17.28
C TRP A 79 -11.83 27.46 -17.28
N LYS A 80 -10.79 26.68 -16.96
CA LYS A 80 -9.41 27.14 -16.98
C LYS A 80 -8.96 27.61 -18.36
N SER A 81 -9.25 26.84 -19.41
CA SER A 81 -8.84 27.21 -20.78
C SER A 81 -9.53 28.48 -21.30
N LYS A 82 -10.73 28.79 -20.79
CA LYS A 82 -11.46 30.02 -21.09
C LYS A 82 -11.12 31.18 -20.16
N GLY A 83 -10.20 31.00 -19.21
CA GLY A 83 -9.76 32.04 -18.29
C GLY A 83 -10.81 32.43 -17.23
N PHE A 84 -11.81 31.58 -16.95
CA PHE A 84 -12.81 31.89 -15.92
C PHE A 84 -12.16 31.98 -14.54
N THR A 85 -12.42 33.07 -13.82
CA THR A 85 -12.00 33.21 -12.42
C THR A 85 -12.99 32.55 -11.46
N VAL A 86 -12.59 32.37 -10.19
CA VAL A 86 -13.50 31.86 -9.16
C VAL A 86 -14.67 32.82 -8.95
N ASP A 87 -14.45 34.14 -8.98
CA ASP A 87 -15.51 35.17 -8.90
C ASP A 87 -16.50 35.05 -10.08
N ASP A 88 -16.01 34.86 -11.30
CA ASP A 88 -16.87 34.72 -12.49
C ASP A 88 -17.79 33.50 -12.38
N LEU A 89 -17.23 32.37 -11.93
CA LEU A 89 -17.99 31.14 -11.72
C LEU A 89 -18.96 31.29 -10.55
N PHE A 90 -18.56 32.01 -9.48
CA PHE A 90 -19.41 32.25 -8.33
C PHE A 90 -20.70 33.01 -8.71
N LYS A 91 -20.56 34.05 -9.53
CA LYS A 91 -21.70 34.80 -10.11
C LYS A 91 -22.47 33.99 -11.14
N LYS A 92 -21.77 33.27 -12.04
CA LYS A 92 -22.41 32.44 -13.08
C LYS A 92 -23.35 31.41 -12.49
N TYR A 93 -22.97 30.78 -11.37
CA TYR A 93 -23.79 29.79 -10.67
C TYR A 93 -24.73 30.41 -9.62
N LYS A 94 -24.85 31.74 -9.58
CA LYS A 94 -25.75 32.49 -8.69
C LYS A 94 -25.53 32.15 -7.21
N LEU A 95 -24.28 31.86 -6.85
CA LEU A 95 -23.87 31.56 -5.46
C LEU A 95 -23.82 32.82 -4.60
N ASP A 96 -23.96 33.99 -5.24
CA ASP A 96 -24.06 35.30 -4.64
C ASP A 96 -25.51 35.74 -4.34
N SER A 97 -26.50 34.86 -4.51
CA SER A 97 -27.89 35.16 -4.10
C SER A 97 -28.05 35.17 -2.57
N ASP A 98 -29.22 35.63 -2.10
CA ASP A 98 -29.57 35.65 -0.66
C ASP A 98 -29.80 34.25 -0.06
N LEU A 99 -29.83 33.23 -0.92
CA LEU A 99 -29.93 31.82 -0.52
C LEU A 99 -28.59 31.31 0.01
N ASN A 100 -28.65 30.28 0.87
CA ASN A 100 -27.43 29.65 1.40
C ASN A 100 -26.57 29.09 0.24
N PRO A 101 -25.35 29.58 0.00
CA PRO A 101 -24.51 29.12 -1.11
C PRO A 101 -24.12 27.65 -0.96
N PHE A 102 -24.10 27.12 0.26
CA PHE A 102 -23.84 25.70 0.52
C PHE A 102 -25.00 24.77 0.17
N ALA A 103 -26.20 25.32 -0.09
CA ALA A 103 -27.32 24.55 -0.61
C ALA A 103 -27.20 24.31 -2.13
N ASN A 104 -26.42 25.14 -2.83
CA ASN A 104 -26.21 25.02 -4.26
C ASN A 104 -25.05 24.03 -4.55
N PRO A 105 -25.27 22.98 -5.35
CA PRO A 105 -24.26 21.97 -5.67
C PRO A 105 -22.98 22.53 -6.30
N ALA A 106 -23.09 23.62 -7.04
CA ALA A 106 -21.98 24.28 -7.72
C ALA A 106 -20.86 24.65 -6.73
N ILE A 107 -21.19 24.96 -5.48
CA ILE A 107 -20.22 25.37 -4.45
C ILE A 107 -19.10 24.33 -4.25
N THR A 108 -19.42 23.04 -4.40
CA THR A 108 -18.46 21.93 -4.18
C THR A 108 -17.51 21.79 -5.37
N ILE A 109 -18.02 22.03 -6.58
CA ILE A 109 -17.22 21.99 -7.81
C ILE A 109 -16.37 23.26 -7.91
N LEU A 110 -16.89 24.42 -7.50
CA LEU A 110 -16.13 25.67 -7.42
C LEU A 110 -15.03 25.62 -6.37
N GLY A 111 -15.24 24.95 -5.23
CA GLY A 111 -14.19 24.72 -4.24
C GLY A 111 -13.00 23.98 -4.85
N ARG A 112 -13.26 22.84 -5.52
CA ARG A 112 -12.21 22.10 -6.23
C ARG A 112 -11.54 22.91 -7.34
N TYR A 113 -12.30 23.69 -8.11
CA TYR A 113 -11.71 24.55 -9.13
C TYR A 113 -10.78 25.62 -8.53
N SER A 114 -11.21 26.24 -7.43
CA SER A 114 -10.43 27.21 -6.65
C SER A 114 -9.11 26.60 -6.15
N ASP A 115 -9.14 25.34 -5.70
CA ASP A 115 -7.98 24.67 -5.12
C ASP A 115 -7.03 24.07 -6.17
N GLU A 116 -7.56 23.50 -7.25
CA GLU A 116 -6.80 22.66 -8.19
C GLU A 116 -6.47 23.37 -9.53
N PHE A 117 -7.28 24.34 -9.96
CA PHE A 117 -7.22 24.90 -11.33
C PHE A 117 -7.05 26.42 -11.40
N ASN A 118 -7.19 27.13 -10.28
CA ASN A 118 -7.22 28.59 -10.24
C ASN A 118 -5.91 29.22 -10.78
N PRO A 119 -5.99 30.04 -11.85
CA PRO A 119 -4.82 30.73 -12.39
C PRO A 119 -4.32 31.87 -11.51
N ASN A 120 -5.14 32.40 -10.59
CA ASN A 120 -4.84 33.57 -9.78
C ASN A 120 -4.80 33.19 -8.29
N LYS A 121 -3.61 32.81 -7.78
CA LYS A 121 -3.40 32.24 -6.45
C LYS A 121 -3.89 33.09 -5.25
N GLY A 122 -4.23 34.36 -5.47
CA GLY A 122 -4.68 35.29 -4.41
C GLY A 122 -6.17 35.25 -4.07
N ILE A 123 -7.04 34.78 -4.97
CA ILE A 123 -8.51 34.80 -4.77
C ILE A 123 -9.04 33.37 -4.72
N THR A 124 -9.37 32.90 -3.52
CA THR A 124 -9.96 31.57 -3.26
C THR A 124 -11.47 31.66 -3.03
N LEU A 125 -12.19 30.54 -3.17
CA LEU A 125 -13.62 30.48 -2.80
C LEU A 125 -13.85 30.96 -1.36
N PHE A 126 -12.94 30.62 -0.44
CA PHE A 126 -13.02 31.08 0.95
C PHE A 126 -12.90 32.60 1.06
N SER A 127 -11.96 33.23 0.35
CA SER A 127 -11.79 34.69 0.35
C SER A 127 -13.02 35.43 -0.21
N ILE A 128 -13.72 34.84 -1.18
CA ILE A 128 -14.98 35.37 -1.73
C ILE A 128 -16.08 35.32 -0.68
N LEU A 129 -16.19 34.20 0.04
CA LEU A 129 -17.17 34.04 1.12
C LEU A 129 -16.91 35.02 2.28
N GLN A 130 -15.66 35.25 2.66
CA GLN A 130 -15.28 36.22 3.69
C GLN A 130 -15.58 37.67 3.29
N ARG A 131 -15.40 38.02 2.01
CA ARG A 131 -15.78 39.36 1.50
C ARG A 131 -17.30 39.59 1.53
N LYS A 132 -18.08 38.53 1.36
CA LYS A 132 -19.53 38.60 1.18
C LYS A 132 -20.31 38.46 2.50
N TYR A 133 -19.82 37.66 3.43
CA TYR A 133 -20.50 37.35 4.68
C TYR A 133 -19.64 37.78 5.85
N THR A 134 -20.27 38.38 6.88
CA THR A 134 -19.61 38.60 8.16
C THR A 134 -19.15 37.26 8.75
N ASP A 135 -18.07 37.25 9.53
CA ASP A 135 -17.51 36.04 10.13
C ASP A 135 -18.57 35.23 10.90
N GLY A 136 -19.46 35.91 11.63
CA GLY A 136 -20.57 35.28 12.34
C GLY A 136 -21.58 34.59 11.41
N LYS A 137 -21.97 35.25 10.30
CA LYS A 137 -22.90 34.65 9.32
C LYS A 137 -22.25 33.50 8.56
N LEU A 138 -20.97 33.65 8.19
CA LEU A 138 -20.21 32.60 7.51
C LEU A 138 -20.05 31.35 8.39
N ALA A 139 -19.73 31.53 9.68
CA ALA A 139 -19.65 30.43 10.65
C ALA A 139 -20.99 29.69 10.80
N GLN A 140 -22.12 30.42 10.83
CA GLN A 140 -23.46 29.83 10.86
C GLN A 140 -23.72 28.98 9.61
N LEU A 141 -23.49 29.54 8.42
CA LEU A 141 -23.70 28.86 7.14
C LEU A 141 -22.88 27.56 7.02
N LEU A 142 -21.62 27.59 7.46
CA LEU A 142 -20.74 26.41 7.53
C LEU A 142 -21.24 25.37 8.55
N GLY A 143 -21.74 25.82 9.69
CA GLY A 143 -22.35 24.96 10.72
C GLY A 143 -23.58 24.21 10.22
N ASP A 144 -24.45 24.89 9.48
CA ASP A 144 -25.67 24.31 8.90
C ASP A 144 -25.34 23.30 7.78
N ALA A 145 -24.39 23.62 6.91
CA ALA A 145 -23.89 22.71 5.89
C ALA A 145 -23.32 21.41 6.50
N ARG A 146 -22.60 21.51 7.62
CA ARG A 146 -22.02 20.36 8.33
C ARG A 146 -23.08 19.42 8.91
N ARG A 147 -24.22 19.96 9.37
CA ARG A 147 -25.35 19.16 9.89
C ARG A 147 -26.04 18.36 8.77
N VAL A 148 -26.26 18.97 7.61
CA VAL A 148 -26.85 18.32 6.42
C VAL A 148 -25.94 17.20 5.89
N TRP A 149 -24.63 17.41 5.86
CA TRP A 149 -23.65 16.42 5.41
C TRP A 149 -23.62 15.18 6.32
N LYS A 150 -23.70 15.35 7.64
CA LYS A 150 -23.79 14.23 8.60
C LYS A 150 -25.09 13.42 8.42
N ALA A 151 -26.23 14.08 8.25
CA ALA A 151 -27.53 13.43 8.08
C ALA A 151 -27.63 12.62 6.77
N ARG A 152 -27.16 13.20 5.64
CA ARG A 152 -27.16 12.52 4.32
C ARG A 152 -26.22 11.31 4.26
N LYS A 153 -25.08 11.38 4.94
CA LYS A 153 -24.14 10.26 5.08
C LYS A 153 -24.74 9.11 5.90
N GLN A 154 -25.59 9.39 6.88
CA GLN A 154 -26.24 8.34 7.69
C GLN A 154 -27.43 7.67 6.97
N PHE A 155 -28.26 8.42 6.23
CA PHE A 155 -29.42 7.89 5.51
C PHE A 155 -29.06 6.95 4.34
N PHE A 156 -28.02 7.27 3.57
CA PHE A 156 -27.57 6.45 2.42
C PHE A 156 -26.83 5.16 2.86
N ILE A 157 -26.24 5.15 4.05
CA ILE A 157 -25.50 4.00 4.59
C ILE A 157 -26.43 2.98 5.26
N SER A 158 -27.57 3.40 5.81
CA SER A 158 -28.46 2.51 6.56
C SER A 158 -29.40 1.64 5.72
N SER A 159 -29.73 2.03 4.49
CA SER A 159 -30.76 1.35 3.68
C SER A 159 -30.22 0.32 2.68
N SER A 160 -28.99 0.47 2.17
CA SER A 160 -28.45 -0.42 1.12
C SER A 160 -27.47 -1.49 1.59
N LEU A 161 -26.92 -1.40 2.80
CA LEU A 161 -25.85 -2.31 3.27
C LEU A 161 -26.18 -3.07 4.56
N LYS A 162 -27.37 -2.86 5.14
CA LYS A 162 -27.79 -3.53 6.38
C LYS A 162 -28.39 -4.92 6.15
N ARG A 163 -28.51 -5.40 4.90
CA ARG A 163 -29.19 -6.68 4.57
C ARG A 163 -28.38 -7.77 3.88
N GLU A 164 -27.15 -7.56 3.42
CA GLU A 164 -26.39 -8.63 2.74
C GLU A 164 -24.88 -8.59 3.03
N ALA A 165 -24.47 -8.96 4.26
CA ALA A 165 -23.07 -9.34 4.52
C ALA A 165 -22.68 -10.61 3.73
N ASP A 166 -23.66 -11.43 3.36
CA ASP A 166 -23.46 -12.74 2.74
C ASP A 166 -23.01 -12.67 1.27
N ASN A 167 -23.30 -11.58 0.53
CA ASN A 167 -23.01 -11.46 -0.92
C ASN A 167 -22.13 -10.25 -1.28
N LEU A 168 -21.53 -9.58 -0.30
CA LEU A 168 -20.84 -8.30 -0.52
C LEU A 168 -19.64 -8.41 -1.49
N LEU A 169 -18.92 -9.54 -1.51
CA LEU A 169 -17.81 -9.77 -2.47
C LEU A 169 -18.29 -10.14 -3.87
N ASP A 170 -19.47 -10.74 -4.00
CA ASP A 170 -20.10 -11.05 -5.29
C ASP A 170 -20.83 -9.83 -5.87
N ASN A 171 -20.82 -8.70 -5.16
CA ASN A 171 -21.39 -7.46 -5.63
C ASN A 171 -20.55 -6.87 -6.79
N PRO A 172 -21.06 -6.86 -8.05
CA PRO A 172 -20.31 -6.43 -9.24
C PRO A 172 -19.80 -5.00 -9.14
N GLN A 173 -20.48 -4.22 -8.32
CA GLN A 173 -20.19 -2.84 -8.02
C GLN A 173 -19.00 -2.65 -7.07
N LEU A 174 -18.85 -3.51 -6.06
CA LEU A 174 -17.67 -3.52 -5.21
C LEU A 174 -16.43 -3.93 -6.03
N LEU A 175 -16.59 -4.91 -6.93
CA LEU A 175 -15.55 -5.33 -7.88
C LEU A 175 -15.07 -4.19 -8.79
N LEU A 176 -16.00 -3.39 -9.33
CA LEU A 176 -15.68 -2.19 -10.12
C LEU A 176 -14.88 -1.15 -9.31
N TRP A 177 -15.19 -0.99 -8.02
CA TRP A 177 -14.45 -0.08 -7.16
C TRP A 177 -13.03 -0.57 -6.83
N PHE A 178 -12.83 -1.88 -6.63
CA PHE A 178 -11.48 -2.45 -6.52
C PHE A 178 -10.65 -2.19 -7.78
N HIS A 179 -11.22 -2.39 -8.96
CA HIS A 179 -10.55 -2.07 -10.22
C HIS A 179 -10.18 -0.58 -10.34
N TYR A 180 -11.03 0.31 -9.83
CA TYR A 180 -10.75 1.75 -9.81
C TYR A 180 -9.61 2.11 -8.84
N VAL A 181 -9.62 1.56 -7.62
CA VAL A 181 -8.53 1.77 -6.65
C VAL A 181 -7.21 1.25 -7.20
N ASP A 182 -7.21 0.07 -7.84
CA ASP A 182 -6.02 -0.51 -8.49
C ASP A 182 -5.48 0.37 -9.59
N PHE A 183 -6.37 0.83 -10.47
CA PHE A 183 -6.02 1.76 -11.53
C PHE A 183 -5.46 3.06 -10.93
N PHE A 184 -6.07 3.60 -9.88
CA PHE A 184 -5.61 4.82 -9.22
C PHE A 184 -4.23 4.63 -8.57
N GLU A 185 -4.01 3.55 -7.82
CA GLU A 185 -2.73 3.25 -7.16
C GLU A 185 -1.59 3.02 -8.15
N GLN A 186 -1.84 2.26 -9.23
CA GLN A 186 -0.84 2.01 -10.28
C GLN A 186 -0.43 3.27 -11.04
N ASN A 187 -1.37 4.20 -11.25
CA ASN A 187 -1.12 5.42 -12.01
C ASN A 187 -0.71 6.63 -11.16
N THR A 188 -0.59 6.48 -9.84
CA THR A 188 -0.21 7.58 -8.92
C THR A 188 1.10 7.33 -8.16
N GLN A 189 1.71 6.15 -8.29
CA GLN A 189 2.98 5.78 -7.62
C GLN A 189 4.17 6.73 -7.91
N THR A 190 4.13 7.50 -8.98
CA THR A 190 5.20 8.43 -9.39
C THR A 190 4.89 9.90 -9.08
N SER A 191 3.73 10.20 -8.49
CA SER A 191 3.33 11.58 -8.21
C SER A 191 3.89 12.07 -6.87
N PRO A 192 4.72 13.14 -6.83
CA PRO A 192 5.27 13.68 -5.58
C PRO A 192 4.20 14.29 -4.64
N PHE A 193 2.94 14.40 -5.08
CA PHE A 193 1.83 14.99 -4.32
C PHE A 193 0.97 13.97 -3.56
N VAL A 194 1.13 12.66 -3.78
CA VAL A 194 0.32 11.61 -3.12
C VAL A 194 1.11 10.93 -2.01
N LYS A 195 1.52 11.70 -1.00
CA LYS A 195 2.26 11.15 0.15
C LYS A 195 1.37 10.72 1.33
N SER A 196 0.07 11.06 1.35
CA SER A 196 -0.73 10.95 2.60
C SER A 196 -2.15 10.36 2.50
N ILE A 197 -2.60 9.81 1.38
CA ILE A 197 -3.87 9.03 1.36
C ILE A 197 -3.60 7.63 0.81
N LYS A 198 -3.11 6.75 1.69
CA LYS A 198 -3.01 5.30 1.44
C LYS A 198 -4.03 4.57 2.30
N THR A 199 -5.33 4.85 2.12
CA THR A 199 -6.37 4.04 2.78
C THR A 199 -6.79 2.93 1.83
N THR A 200 -6.33 1.71 2.10
CA THR A 200 -6.67 0.54 1.28
C THR A 200 -8.15 0.17 1.47
N VAL A 201 -8.67 -0.66 0.57
CA VAL A 201 -10.03 -1.17 0.70
C VAL A 201 -10.20 -1.96 2.01
N ALA A 202 -9.20 -2.75 2.39
CA ALA A 202 -9.21 -3.45 3.66
C ALA A 202 -9.27 -2.50 4.86
N GLU A 203 -8.59 -1.35 4.84
CA GLU A 203 -8.70 -0.35 5.91
C GLU A 203 -10.11 0.23 6.02
N MET A 204 -10.79 0.45 4.89
CA MET A 204 -12.16 0.93 4.88
C MET A 204 -13.14 -0.10 5.45
N LEU A 205 -12.96 -1.38 5.11
CA LEU A 205 -13.77 -2.49 5.61
C LEU A 205 -13.53 -2.71 7.11
N ALA A 206 -12.27 -2.75 7.55
CA ALA A 206 -11.90 -2.95 8.95
C ALA A 206 -12.37 -1.85 9.90
N ARG A 207 -12.55 -0.61 9.41
CA ARG A 207 -13.11 0.51 10.20
C ARG A 207 -14.63 0.44 10.36
N ARG A 208 -15.32 -0.37 9.55
CA ARG A 208 -16.78 -0.35 9.40
C ARG A 208 -17.45 -1.63 9.88
N TYR A 209 -16.80 -2.77 9.68
CA TYR A 209 -17.33 -4.10 9.95
C TYR A 209 -16.63 -4.70 11.15
N ASP A 210 -17.39 -5.42 11.98
CA ASP A 210 -16.82 -6.14 13.11
C ASP A 210 -16.16 -7.46 12.66
N ASN A 211 -15.60 -8.21 13.61
CA ASN A 211 -14.89 -9.44 13.30
C ASN A 211 -15.78 -10.55 12.74
N ASN A 212 -17.05 -10.60 13.12
CA ASN A 212 -17.99 -11.60 12.62
C ASN A 212 -18.38 -11.26 11.19
N ASP A 213 -18.62 -9.99 10.90
CA ASP A 213 -18.90 -9.49 9.55
C ASP A 213 -17.75 -9.77 8.60
N LEU A 214 -16.51 -9.46 9.00
CA LEU A 214 -15.31 -9.74 8.20
C LEU A 214 -15.10 -11.24 7.99
N LYS A 215 -15.38 -12.07 9.01
CA LYS A 215 -15.27 -13.53 8.90
C LYS A 215 -16.30 -14.11 7.95
N THR A 216 -17.54 -13.63 7.99
CA THR A 216 -18.61 -14.01 7.06
C THR A 216 -18.26 -13.57 5.64
N LEU A 217 -17.75 -12.36 5.47
CA LEU A 217 -17.27 -11.83 4.19
C LEU A 217 -16.18 -12.69 3.55
N MET A 218 -15.22 -13.18 4.34
CA MET A 218 -14.15 -14.04 3.81
C MET A 218 -14.63 -15.46 3.47
N LYS A 219 -15.79 -15.89 4.00
CA LYS A 219 -16.39 -17.20 3.70
C LYS A 219 -17.22 -17.21 2.42
N SER A 220 -17.73 -16.07 1.96
CA SER A 220 -18.65 -15.98 0.81
C SER A 220 -17.98 -15.99 -0.57
N GLY A 221 -16.65 -15.88 -0.66
CA GLY A 221 -15.91 -15.91 -1.93
C GLY A 221 -15.97 -17.28 -2.64
N THR A 222 -17.05 -17.56 -3.36
CA THR A 222 -17.33 -18.85 -4.00
C THR A 222 -16.93 -18.91 -5.49
N PHE A 223 -16.80 -17.77 -6.18
CA PHE A 223 -16.39 -17.66 -7.59
C PHE A 223 -14.88 -17.34 -7.78
N SER A 224 -14.31 -17.64 -8.95
CA SER A 224 -12.85 -17.55 -9.18
C SER A 224 -12.27 -16.12 -9.10
N VAL A 225 -13.04 -15.11 -9.55
CA VAL A 225 -12.68 -13.68 -9.47
C VAL A 225 -12.77 -13.20 -8.02
N THR A 226 -13.81 -13.59 -7.30
CA THR A 226 -13.98 -13.23 -5.89
C THR A 226 -12.95 -13.91 -5.01
N LYS A 227 -12.51 -15.14 -5.32
CA LYS A 227 -11.41 -15.81 -4.61
C LYS A 227 -10.08 -15.04 -4.63
N ARG A 228 -9.71 -14.43 -5.77
CA ARG A 228 -8.49 -13.59 -5.84
C ARG A 228 -8.63 -12.32 -5.01
N LEU A 229 -9.81 -11.71 -5.04
CA LEU A 229 -10.14 -10.53 -4.27
C LEU A 229 -10.12 -10.79 -2.77
N THR A 230 -10.73 -11.89 -2.34
CA THR A 230 -10.71 -12.37 -0.95
C THR A 230 -9.27 -12.58 -0.49
N ALA A 231 -8.45 -13.27 -1.28
CA ALA A 231 -7.04 -13.50 -0.92
C ALA A 231 -6.24 -12.19 -0.78
N ARG A 232 -6.51 -11.20 -1.64
CA ARG A 232 -5.89 -9.87 -1.51
C ARG A 232 -6.34 -9.14 -0.26
N LEU A 233 -7.66 -9.09 -0.01
CA LEU A 233 -8.23 -8.46 1.17
C LEU A 233 -7.71 -9.08 2.46
N GLU A 234 -7.60 -10.41 2.50
CA GLU A 234 -6.97 -11.12 3.60
C GLU A 234 -5.53 -10.63 3.81
N ASN A 235 -4.72 -10.54 2.76
CA ASN A 235 -3.34 -10.06 2.87
C ASN A 235 -3.26 -8.60 3.34
N GLU A 236 -4.12 -7.71 2.86
CA GLU A 236 -4.15 -6.31 3.31
C GLU A 236 -4.59 -6.19 4.77
N LEU A 237 -5.61 -6.95 5.19
CA LEU A 237 -6.04 -7.01 6.60
C LEU A 237 -4.93 -7.53 7.51
N LEU A 238 -4.20 -8.56 7.08
CA LEU A 238 -3.05 -9.08 7.81
C LEU A 238 -1.96 -8.00 7.97
N ASP A 239 -1.66 -7.21 6.94
CA ASP A 239 -0.67 -6.11 7.06
C ASP A 239 -1.16 -5.00 8.01
N ILE A 240 -2.43 -4.59 7.91
CA ILE A 240 -3.04 -3.59 8.80
C ILE A 240 -2.98 -4.06 10.26
N TRP A 241 -3.36 -5.32 10.50
CA TRP A 241 -3.35 -5.89 11.84
C TRP A 241 -1.94 -6.07 12.38
N ALA A 242 -0.95 -6.39 11.54
CA ALA A 242 0.45 -6.45 11.94
C ALA A 242 0.95 -5.06 12.38
N LYS A 243 0.67 -4.01 11.60
CA LYS A 243 0.98 -2.62 11.95
C LYS A 243 0.26 -2.13 13.21
N GLY A 244 -1.00 -2.55 13.37
CA GLY A 244 -1.84 -2.20 14.51
C GLY A 244 -1.60 -3.05 15.77
N GLY A 245 -0.62 -3.97 15.76
CA GLY A 245 -0.24 -4.78 16.92
C GLY A 245 -1.30 -5.78 17.39
N LYS A 246 -2.13 -6.31 16.49
CA LYS A 246 -3.08 -7.38 16.85
C LYS A 246 -2.34 -8.68 17.19
N SER A 247 -2.89 -9.48 18.10
CA SER A 247 -2.26 -10.73 18.50
C SER A 247 -2.42 -11.81 17.43
N LEU A 248 -1.47 -12.75 17.36
CA LEU A 248 -1.55 -13.91 16.47
C LEU A 248 -2.80 -14.77 16.76
N GLU A 249 -3.18 -14.90 18.02
CA GLU A 249 -4.41 -15.57 18.45
C GLU A 249 -5.66 -14.89 17.87
N TYR A 250 -5.74 -13.56 17.95
CA TYR A 250 -6.83 -12.79 17.36
C TYR A 250 -6.95 -13.06 15.85
N VAL A 251 -5.82 -12.97 15.13
CA VAL A 251 -5.79 -13.12 13.67
C VAL A 251 -6.18 -14.53 13.24
N THR A 252 -5.64 -15.55 13.93
CA THR A 252 -5.97 -16.96 13.63
C THR A 252 -7.41 -17.31 13.99
N LYS A 253 -7.98 -16.77 15.07
CA LYS A 253 -9.40 -16.98 15.42
C LYS A 253 -10.37 -16.33 14.41
N THR A 254 -9.97 -15.20 13.84
CA THR A 254 -10.79 -14.44 12.87
C THR A 254 -10.71 -15.05 11.47
N LEU A 255 -9.51 -15.32 10.94
CA LEU A 255 -9.31 -15.78 9.56
C LEU A 255 -9.05 -17.29 9.41
N GLY A 256 -8.79 -18.00 10.50
CA GLY A 256 -8.59 -19.45 10.51
C GLY A 256 -9.90 -20.22 10.39
N THR A 257 -10.44 -20.30 9.18
CA THR A 257 -11.72 -20.98 8.90
C THR A 257 -11.63 -22.51 8.86
N SER A 258 -10.42 -23.07 8.79
CA SER A 258 -10.11 -24.51 8.83
C SER A 258 -8.69 -24.73 9.34
N PRO A 259 -8.29 -25.94 9.79
CA PRO A 259 -6.92 -26.20 10.25
C PRO A 259 -5.85 -25.80 9.23
N THR A 260 -6.08 -26.10 7.94
CA THR A 260 -5.19 -25.72 6.84
C THR A 260 -5.11 -24.20 6.66
N LYS A 261 -6.26 -23.51 6.73
CA LYS A 261 -6.31 -22.04 6.62
C LYS A 261 -5.63 -21.38 7.82
N THR A 262 -5.82 -21.89 9.03
CA THR A 262 -5.17 -21.41 10.26
C THR A 262 -3.65 -21.49 10.15
N LYS A 263 -3.11 -22.62 9.67
CA LYS A 263 -1.66 -22.78 9.47
C LYS A 263 -1.11 -21.77 8.44
N LEU A 264 -1.84 -21.54 7.35
CA LEU A 264 -1.47 -20.55 6.33
C LEU A 264 -1.49 -19.12 6.90
N VAL A 265 -2.60 -18.72 7.52
CA VAL A 265 -2.77 -17.40 8.15
C VAL A 265 -1.68 -17.16 9.19
N HIS A 266 -1.40 -18.14 10.05
CA HIS A 266 -0.32 -18.07 11.02
C HIS A 266 1.02 -17.80 10.34
N THR A 267 1.37 -18.60 9.32
CA THR A 267 2.65 -18.47 8.61
C THR A 267 2.81 -17.10 7.96
N VAL A 268 1.78 -16.62 7.25
CA VAL A 268 1.82 -15.31 6.58
C VAL A 268 1.87 -14.17 7.58
N TYR A 269 1.08 -14.24 8.66
CA TYR A 269 1.05 -13.19 9.66
C TYR A 269 2.37 -13.08 10.45
N VAL A 270 3.01 -14.21 10.79
CA VAL A 270 4.33 -14.21 11.42
C VAL A 270 5.40 -13.59 10.50
N ASP A 271 5.35 -13.87 9.19
CA ASP A 271 6.24 -13.22 8.21
C ASP A 271 6.00 -11.69 8.15
N MET A 272 4.75 -11.25 8.17
CA MET A 272 4.41 -9.82 8.21
C MET A 272 4.87 -9.13 9.49
N LEU A 273 4.67 -9.74 10.66
CA LEU A 273 5.18 -9.23 11.94
C LEU A 273 6.71 -9.13 11.92
N THR A 274 7.38 -10.11 11.31
CA THR A 274 8.84 -10.10 11.14
C THR A 274 9.28 -8.92 10.28
N LYS A 275 8.61 -8.69 9.14
CA LYS A 275 8.88 -7.55 8.25
C LYS A 275 8.61 -6.20 8.92
N GLN A 276 7.52 -6.07 9.69
CA GLN A 276 7.22 -4.85 10.45
C GLN A 276 8.30 -4.56 11.48
N ARG A 277 8.72 -5.57 12.22
CA ARG A 277 9.84 -5.48 13.17
C ARG A 277 11.14 -5.06 12.47
N PHE A 278 11.43 -5.58 11.28
CA PHE A 278 12.58 -5.14 10.49
C PHE A 278 12.47 -3.67 10.09
N ARG A 279 11.28 -3.20 9.69
CA ARG A 279 11.08 -1.80 9.36
C ARG A 279 11.37 -0.88 10.54
N VAL A 280 10.84 -1.19 11.71
CA VAL A 280 11.15 -0.44 12.94
C VAL A 280 12.66 -0.37 13.18
N TRP A 281 13.37 -1.49 13.04
CA TRP A 281 14.83 -1.52 13.20
C TRP A 281 15.58 -0.73 12.13
N LEU A 282 15.14 -0.78 10.87
CA LEU A 282 15.75 -0.02 9.78
C LEU A 282 15.54 1.48 9.97
N ASP A 283 14.34 1.89 10.36
CA ASP A 283 14.00 3.30 10.59
C ASP A 283 14.79 3.88 11.78
N ASN A 284 15.07 3.06 12.79
CA ASN A 284 15.94 3.39 13.91
C ASN A 284 17.45 3.22 13.61
N LEU A 285 17.82 2.83 12.39
CA LEU A 285 19.20 2.57 11.96
C LEU A 285 19.93 1.56 12.86
N GLU A 286 19.21 0.57 13.39
CA GLU A 286 19.79 -0.49 14.22
C GLU A 286 20.86 -1.25 13.43
N SER A 287 22.01 -1.51 14.03
CA SER A 287 23.07 -2.23 13.31
C SER A 287 22.76 -3.74 13.25
N PRO A 288 23.29 -4.46 12.24
CA PRO A 288 23.25 -5.93 12.22
C PRO A 288 23.68 -6.59 13.54
N GLU A 289 24.70 -6.06 14.21
CA GLU A 289 25.18 -6.53 15.51
C GLU A 289 24.11 -6.41 16.60
N SER A 290 23.44 -5.26 16.70
CA SER A 290 22.34 -5.05 17.65
C SER A 290 21.18 -5.99 17.36
N VAL A 291 20.80 -6.12 16.09
CA VAL A 291 19.71 -7.01 15.68
C VAL A 291 20.03 -8.48 15.94
N PHE A 292 21.30 -8.89 15.84
CA PHE A 292 21.74 -10.24 16.21
C PHE A 292 21.40 -10.54 17.68
N LYS A 293 21.66 -9.58 18.58
CA LYS A 293 21.32 -9.68 20.02
C LYS A 293 19.81 -9.60 20.26
N PHE A 294 19.08 -8.74 19.55
CA PHE A 294 17.61 -8.67 19.66
C PHE A 294 16.92 -9.97 19.24
N LEU A 295 17.59 -10.78 18.41
CA LEU A 295 17.14 -12.11 18.01
C LEU A 295 17.69 -13.21 18.92
N MET A 296 18.39 -12.85 20.01
CA MET A 296 19.03 -13.74 20.97
C MET A 296 20.02 -14.71 20.32
N LEU A 297 20.55 -14.35 19.14
CA LEU A 297 21.50 -15.17 18.40
C LEU A 297 22.90 -15.12 19.01
N ASP A 298 23.17 -14.28 20.01
CA ASP A 298 24.42 -14.30 20.78
C ASP A 298 24.45 -15.41 21.84
N LYS A 299 23.28 -15.97 22.19
CA LYS A 299 23.14 -16.96 23.27
C LYS A 299 23.38 -18.40 22.85
N GLY A 300 23.58 -18.68 21.56
CA GLY A 300 23.83 -20.05 21.08
C GLY A 300 22.64 -20.96 21.14
N PRO A 301 21.52 -20.63 20.46
CA PRO A 301 20.41 -21.58 20.37
C PRO A 301 20.89 -22.90 19.77
N GLU A 302 20.30 -24.01 20.22
CA GLU A 302 20.45 -25.30 19.58
C GLU A 302 20.05 -25.18 18.09
N ASN A 303 20.87 -25.74 17.21
CA ASN A 303 20.70 -25.63 15.76
C ASN A 303 20.73 -24.19 15.22
N LEU A 304 21.65 -23.34 15.72
CA LEU A 304 21.85 -21.95 15.27
C LEU A 304 21.73 -21.76 13.74
N LEU A 305 22.35 -22.64 12.95
CA LEU A 305 22.36 -22.54 11.49
C LEU A 305 21.00 -22.82 10.84
N ASP A 306 20.16 -23.64 11.47
CA ASP A 306 18.80 -23.93 11.04
C ASP A 306 17.76 -22.97 11.68
N SER A 307 18.20 -22.11 12.61
CA SER A 307 17.30 -21.29 13.39
C SER A 307 16.54 -20.27 12.51
N PRO A 308 15.21 -20.14 12.67
CA PRO A 308 14.44 -19.09 12.00
C PRO A 308 14.96 -17.68 12.30
N GLN A 309 15.54 -17.49 13.49
CA GLN A 309 16.15 -16.25 13.94
C GLN A 309 17.37 -15.89 13.08
N LEU A 310 18.25 -16.85 12.78
CA LEU A 310 19.41 -16.59 11.91
C LEU A 310 18.96 -16.27 10.49
N LYS A 311 17.95 -16.99 9.97
CA LYS A 311 17.36 -16.68 8.66
C LYS A 311 16.79 -15.26 8.62
N ALA A 312 16.07 -14.85 9.67
CA ALA A 312 15.56 -13.50 9.82
C ALA A 312 16.70 -12.47 9.84
N TRP A 313 17.77 -12.71 10.60
CA TRP A 313 18.95 -11.85 10.64
C TRP A 313 19.63 -11.70 9.26
N LEU A 314 19.78 -12.78 8.50
CA LEU A 314 20.33 -12.76 7.14
C LEU A 314 19.47 -11.92 6.17
N GLN A 315 18.15 -12.00 6.28
CA GLN A 315 17.23 -11.16 5.50
C GLN A 315 17.31 -9.69 5.89
N TYR A 316 17.38 -9.41 7.19
CA TYR A 316 17.54 -8.06 7.72
C TYR A 316 18.83 -7.42 7.21
N THR A 317 19.97 -8.09 7.37
CA THR A 317 21.29 -7.58 6.96
C THR A 317 21.40 -7.35 5.46
N THR A 318 20.78 -8.21 4.65
CA THR A 318 20.67 -7.99 3.19
C THR A 318 19.92 -6.70 2.87
N THR A 319 18.82 -6.44 3.58
CA THR A 319 18.02 -5.22 3.41
C THR A 319 18.76 -3.98 3.92
N PHE A 320 19.38 -4.07 5.11
CA PHE A 320 20.17 -3.01 5.71
C PHE A 320 21.31 -2.56 4.78
N ARG A 321 22.05 -3.51 4.19
CA ARG A 321 23.13 -3.21 3.23
C ARG A 321 22.63 -2.44 2.02
N ARG A 322 21.49 -2.85 1.47
CA ARG A 322 20.90 -2.22 0.28
C ARG A 322 20.44 -0.80 0.56
N GLU A 323 19.82 -0.58 1.71
CA GLU A 323 19.24 0.73 2.08
C GLU A 323 20.27 1.67 2.72
N ASN A 324 21.37 1.13 3.25
CA ASN A 324 22.44 1.88 3.90
C ASN A 324 23.82 1.50 3.30
N PRO A 325 24.09 1.83 2.02
CA PRO A 325 25.30 1.38 1.32
C PRO A 325 26.60 1.93 1.93
N TYR A 326 26.54 3.08 2.60
CA TYR A 326 27.69 3.72 3.24
C TYR A 326 27.91 3.27 4.70
N ALA A 327 26.98 2.52 5.28
CA ALA A 327 27.15 1.99 6.62
C ALA A 327 28.19 0.86 6.63
N ARG A 328 28.82 0.65 7.79
CA ARG A 328 29.77 -0.46 7.99
C ARG A 328 29.08 -1.78 7.66
N GLN A 329 29.62 -2.50 6.69
CA GLN A 329 29.13 -3.81 6.31
C GLN A 329 29.79 -4.87 7.18
N VAL A 330 28.98 -5.74 7.76
CA VAL A 330 29.46 -6.91 8.50
C VAL A 330 29.08 -8.20 7.80
N ASN A 331 29.92 -9.21 8.01
CA ASN A 331 29.68 -10.55 7.51
C ASN A 331 29.28 -11.45 8.67
N LEU A 332 28.44 -12.44 8.38
CA LEU A 332 28.00 -13.41 9.39
C LEU A 332 29.17 -14.03 10.16
N ILE A 333 30.25 -14.40 9.46
CA ILE A 333 31.41 -15.02 10.11
C ILE A 333 32.06 -14.12 11.17
N ASP A 334 32.11 -12.81 10.95
CA ASP A 334 32.71 -11.85 11.88
C ASP A 334 31.88 -11.75 13.16
N ILE A 335 30.56 -11.70 12.99
CA ILE A 335 29.60 -11.68 14.09
C ILE A 335 29.70 -12.97 14.90
N LEU A 336 29.68 -14.13 14.23
CA LEU A 336 29.78 -15.43 14.89
C LEU A 336 31.09 -15.56 15.67
N MET A 337 32.23 -15.18 15.08
CA MET A 337 33.52 -15.20 15.77
C MET A 337 33.52 -14.31 17.02
N SER A 338 32.89 -13.13 16.95
CA SER A 338 32.82 -12.19 18.08
C SER A 338 31.99 -12.68 19.26
N HIS A 339 31.03 -13.59 19.04
CA HIS A 339 30.11 -14.08 20.07
C HIS A 339 30.43 -15.49 20.58
N TYR A 340 30.91 -16.39 19.73
CA TYR A 340 31.04 -17.81 20.05
C TYR A 340 32.46 -18.26 20.34
N GLY A 341 33.48 -17.52 19.89
CA GLY A 341 34.87 -17.98 19.95
C GLY A 341 35.14 -19.18 19.03
N ASP A 342 36.41 -19.40 18.71
CA ASP A 342 36.83 -20.31 17.64
C ASP A 342 36.40 -21.78 17.87
N ARG A 343 36.53 -22.29 19.11
CA ARG A 343 36.19 -23.69 19.44
C ARG A 343 34.70 -23.98 19.42
N ALA A 344 33.89 -23.15 20.07
CA ALA A 344 32.45 -23.37 20.12
C ALA A 344 31.83 -23.13 18.73
N LEU A 345 32.29 -22.12 17.98
CA LEU A 345 31.86 -21.92 16.60
C LEU A 345 32.21 -23.13 15.71
N SER A 346 33.44 -23.65 15.80
CA SER A 346 33.84 -24.85 15.06
C SER A 346 32.90 -26.04 15.32
N LYS A 347 32.56 -26.30 16.59
CA LYS A 347 31.62 -27.38 16.95
C LYS A 347 30.24 -27.18 16.32
N ILE A 348 29.70 -25.96 16.34
CA ILE A 348 28.42 -25.63 15.72
C ILE A 348 28.47 -25.96 14.22
N LEU A 349 29.50 -25.51 13.51
CA LEU A 349 29.65 -25.75 12.06
C LEU A 349 29.80 -27.24 11.74
N GLN A 350 30.60 -27.98 12.51
CA GLN A 350 30.83 -29.42 12.29
C GLN A 350 29.61 -30.28 12.58
N SER A 351 28.76 -29.86 13.52
CA SER A 351 27.52 -30.58 13.85
C SER A 351 26.40 -30.38 12.81
N ALA A 352 26.58 -29.50 11.84
CA ALA A 352 25.54 -29.12 10.90
C ALA A 352 25.14 -30.29 9.97
N LYS A 353 23.87 -30.65 10.01
CA LYS A 353 23.27 -31.66 9.13
C LYS A 353 22.54 -30.99 7.96
N LEU A 354 21.93 -31.78 7.07
CA LEU A 354 21.04 -31.23 6.06
C LEU A 354 19.83 -30.57 6.74
N PRO A 355 19.38 -29.39 6.27
CA PRO A 355 19.82 -28.68 5.06
C PRO A 355 21.01 -27.72 5.24
N SER A 356 21.43 -27.40 6.47
CA SER A 356 22.45 -26.37 6.76
C SER A 356 23.91 -26.76 6.49
N ARG A 357 24.19 -28.00 6.09
CA ARG A 357 25.54 -28.48 5.76
C ARG A 357 26.30 -27.58 4.78
N SER A 358 25.63 -27.07 3.74
CA SER A 358 26.26 -26.20 2.74
C SER A 358 26.65 -24.84 3.32
N MET A 359 25.77 -24.25 4.15
CA MET A 359 26.06 -23.01 4.87
C MET A 359 27.22 -23.20 5.84
N ALA A 360 27.26 -24.32 6.56
CA ALA A 360 28.34 -24.66 7.46
C ALA A 360 29.69 -24.74 6.74
N SER A 361 29.75 -25.45 5.60
CA SER A 361 30.96 -25.53 4.77
C SER A 361 31.44 -24.15 4.29
N THR A 362 30.51 -23.29 3.88
CA THR A 362 30.82 -21.91 3.48
C THR A 362 31.38 -21.09 4.65
N LEU A 363 30.83 -21.26 5.86
CA LEU A 363 31.31 -20.59 7.07
C LEU A 363 32.65 -21.15 7.54
N GLU A 364 32.92 -22.46 7.39
CA GLU A 364 34.22 -23.06 7.67
C GLU A 364 35.30 -22.47 6.74
N ASP A 365 35.03 -22.36 5.43
CA ASP A 365 35.96 -21.74 4.47
C ASP A 365 36.23 -20.26 4.78
N ALA A 366 35.18 -19.53 5.16
CA ALA A 366 35.29 -18.14 5.60
C ALA A 366 36.12 -18.01 6.89
N LEU A 367 35.97 -18.95 7.83
CA LEU A 367 36.73 -19.00 9.08
C LEU A 367 38.22 -19.21 8.82
N VAL A 368 38.58 -20.18 7.96
CA VAL A 368 39.97 -20.39 7.51
C VAL A 368 40.52 -19.12 6.88
N SER A 369 39.75 -18.46 6.01
CA SER A 369 40.15 -17.20 5.38
C SER A 369 40.39 -16.07 6.40
N ARG A 370 39.60 -16.01 7.48
CA ARG A 370 39.79 -15.05 8.57
C ARG A 370 41.04 -15.36 9.39
N TRP A 371 41.26 -16.62 9.76
CA TRP A 371 42.44 -17.05 10.51
C TRP A 371 43.75 -16.85 9.75
N VAL A 372 43.79 -17.08 8.44
CA VAL A 372 44.94 -16.75 7.58
C VAL A 372 45.27 -15.25 7.66
N ARG A 373 44.27 -14.38 7.51
CA ARG A 373 44.47 -12.92 7.60
C ARG A 373 44.90 -12.46 8.99
N ALA A 374 44.43 -13.15 10.03
CA ALA A 374 44.81 -12.91 11.43
C ALA A 374 46.17 -13.53 11.82
N GLY A 375 46.86 -14.22 10.89
CA GLY A 375 48.18 -14.82 11.15
C GLY A 375 48.18 -16.06 12.05
N LYS A 376 47.02 -16.73 12.22
CA LYS A 376 46.96 -18.01 12.96
C LYS A 376 47.70 -19.11 12.19
N SER A 377 48.40 -20.01 12.88
CA SER A 377 49.16 -21.09 12.25
C SER A 377 48.26 -22.17 11.63
N VAL A 378 48.81 -22.96 10.69
CA VAL A 378 48.07 -24.07 10.09
C VAL A 378 47.80 -25.19 11.10
N GLU A 379 48.68 -25.36 12.10
CA GLU A 379 48.50 -26.26 13.24
C GLU A 379 47.27 -25.86 14.05
N TYR A 380 47.09 -24.56 14.30
CA TYR A 380 45.91 -24.05 14.99
C TYR A 380 44.62 -24.36 14.21
N VAL A 381 44.62 -24.13 12.89
CA VAL A 381 43.46 -24.46 12.04
C VAL A 381 43.14 -25.96 12.08
N LYS A 382 44.16 -26.81 12.03
CA LYS A 382 44.01 -28.28 12.11
C LYS A 382 43.51 -28.74 13.47
N ASP A 383 43.95 -28.11 14.56
CA ASP A 383 43.49 -28.41 15.92
C ASP A 383 41.99 -28.11 16.08
N ILE A 384 41.54 -26.96 15.56
CA ILE A 384 40.17 -26.50 15.77
C ILE A 384 39.17 -27.13 14.79
N LEU A 385 39.52 -27.28 13.50
CA LEU A 385 38.60 -27.77 12.47
C LEU A 385 38.83 -29.21 12.03
N GLY A 386 39.97 -29.81 12.36
CA GLY A 386 40.39 -31.11 11.85
C GLY A 386 39.84 -32.29 12.65
N SER A 387 38.67 -32.79 12.26
CA SER A 387 38.05 -33.97 12.90
C SER A 387 38.64 -35.31 12.47
N THR A 388 39.21 -35.40 11.26
CA THR A 388 39.85 -36.61 10.71
C THR A 388 41.19 -36.28 10.07
N THR A 389 42.03 -37.28 9.85
CA THR A 389 43.31 -37.12 9.12
C THR A 389 43.10 -36.52 7.73
N GLU A 390 42.09 -37.00 7.01
CA GLU A 390 41.70 -36.49 5.69
C GLU A 390 41.27 -35.02 5.75
N LYS A 391 40.42 -34.64 6.72
CA LYS A 391 40.00 -33.24 6.90
C LYS A 391 41.19 -32.34 7.23
N LYS A 392 42.13 -32.81 8.06
CA LYS A 392 43.37 -32.07 8.38
C LYS A 392 44.24 -31.82 7.14
N LEU A 393 44.40 -32.82 6.27
CA LEU A 393 45.13 -32.66 5.00
C LEU A 393 44.45 -31.66 4.07
N LEU A 394 43.12 -31.72 3.94
CA LEU A 394 42.35 -30.78 3.13
C LEU A 394 42.44 -29.34 3.66
N LEU A 395 42.34 -29.17 4.98
CA LEU A 395 42.49 -27.86 5.64
C LEU A 395 43.88 -27.27 5.42
N GLU A 396 44.93 -28.09 5.51
CA GLU A 396 46.31 -27.65 5.26
C GLU A 396 46.51 -27.17 3.81
N ALA A 397 46.02 -27.93 2.83
CA ALA A 397 46.06 -27.53 1.43
C ALA A 397 45.28 -26.22 1.19
N THR A 398 44.08 -26.11 1.75
CA THR A 398 43.21 -24.92 1.63
C THR A 398 43.86 -23.69 2.28
N TYR A 399 44.45 -23.86 3.47
CA TYR A 399 45.15 -22.81 4.20
C TYR A 399 46.34 -22.29 3.38
N LYS A 400 47.21 -23.19 2.89
CA LYS A 400 48.38 -22.81 2.07
C LYS A 400 47.97 -22.03 0.82
N LYS A 401 46.93 -22.48 0.12
CA LYS A 401 46.37 -21.78 -1.05
C LYS A 401 45.90 -20.37 -0.71
N LYS A 402 45.13 -20.20 0.37
CA LYS A 402 44.63 -18.88 0.80
C LYS A 402 45.75 -17.97 1.30
N LEU A 403 46.77 -18.50 1.98
CA LEU A 403 47.93 -17.74 2.42
C LEU A 403 48.76 -17.23 1.24
N GLN A 404 48.96 -18.07 0.22
CA GLN A 404 49.62 -17.66 -1.01
C GLN A 404 48.85 -16.54 -1.71
N ALA A 405 47.54 -16.70 -1.89
CA ALA A 405 46.68 -15.67 -2.49
C ALA A 405 46.71 -14.34 -1.71
N LEU A 406 46.75 -14.39 -0.37
CA LEU A 406 46.86 -13.19 0.46
C LEU A 406 48.21 -12.49 0.28
N ARG A 407 49.31 -13.24 0.13
CA ARG A 407 50.65 -12.69 -0.13
C ARG A 407 50.75 -12.05 -1.50
N SER A 408 50.11 -12.62 -2.51
CA SER A 408 50.10 -12.11 -3.89
C SER A 408 49.21 -10.88 -4.10
N ALA A 409 48.33 -10.56 -3.15
CA ALA A 409 47.42 -9.40 -3.22
C ALA A 409 47.95 -8.16 -2.47
N LYS A 410 49.10 -8.28 -1.79
CA LYS A 410 49.87 -7.16 -1.22
C LYS A 410 50.95 -6.76 -2.21
#